data_AF-A0A7V5PZP3-F1
#
_entry.id   AF-A0A7V5PZP3-F1
#
_cell.length_a   1.000
_cell.length_b   1.000
_cell.length_c   1.000
_cell.angle_alpha   90.00
_cell.angle_beta   90.00
_cell.angle_gamma   90.00
#
_symmetry.space_group_name_H-M   'P 1'
#
loop_
_entity.id
_entity.type
_entity.pdbx_description
1 polymer ?
#
loop_
_entity_poly.entity_id
_entity_poly.type
_entity_poly.pdbx_seq_one_letter_code
_entity_poly.pdbx_strand_id
1 'polypeptide(L)'
;PIQRILLGGDQVGNLTLTHLYALHVFILPFLVGSLLFIHISQIYRHGLLGNDNGDETASVPYWPYQTFRNMVVLILVMIGVTIAAWQVGAPREVPANPELPATPRPEWYFLALFELRRHFSGEWEFIATLVIPVLILVLLLVMPLLDRWLSHRVSVFLRSGIVVVGFLTWAGLTAMPLWRDRQDAAYQKTRHELEVLGERAWVLADHFGVPPQGATELLARDPKTQGPVLFRLYCASCHPHSPKPGEGIEPAEPSAPNLYGIGTPEWIAGFLDPERIRSAHYFGNTAKADGEMVSTVEGWFEEAESDEDRARIQKQLEDVALLLAHEAGKAPADVDQKRLERAREAMVDTFTCTDCHRFGDEGELGSAPDLTGYASREWLVAMIRNPSAERFYPEDANDRMPAFAPHEFGSSDNQLTRRQLELIVDWLRHEWYEPPPKE
;
A
#
# COMPACT_ATOMS: atom_id res chain seq x y z
N PRO A 1 11.01 9.66 -32.34
CA PRO A 1 10.35 8.79 -33.35
C PRO A 1 10.46 7.30 -33.02
N ILE A 2 11.67 6.76 -32.79
CA ILE A 2 11.89 5.34 -32.44
C ILE A 2 11.30 5.00 -31.06
N GLN A 3 11.49 5.86 -30.06
CA GLN A 3 10.93 5.67 -28.72
C GLN A 3 9.41 5.54 -28.73
N ARG A 4 8.69 6.38 -29.48
CA ARG A 4 7.23 6.30 -29.62
C ARG A 4 6.76 5.00 -30.25
N ILE A 5 7.52 4.44 -31.20
CA ILE A 5 7.21 3.15 -31.82
C ILE A 5 7.33 2.03 -30.79
N LEU A 6 8.41 2.02 -30.00
CA LEU A 6 8.62 1.02 -28.94
C LEU A 6 7.55 1.11 -27.84
N LEU A 7 7.24 2.32 -27.38
CA LEU A 7 6.23 2.56 -26.35
C LEU A 7 4.79 2.34 -26.86
N GLY A 8 4.55 2.55 -28.16
CA GLY A 8 3.19 2.57 -28.73
C GLY A 8 2.39 3.83 -28.36
N GLY A 9 3.04 4.84 -27.77
CA GLY A 9 2.40 6.06 -27.30
C GLY A 9 3.43 7.04 -26.75
N ASP A 10 2.94 8.09 -26.08
CA ASP A 10 3.81 9.09 -25.43
C ASP A 10 4.33 8.65 -24.05
N GLN A 11 3.68 7.65 -23.43
CA GLN A 11 4.03 7.13 -22.11
C GLN A 11 4.05 5.60 -22.11
N VAL A 12 4.71 5.01 -21.11
CA VAL A 12 4.67 3.57 -20.86
C VAL A 12 3.23 3.18 -20.50
N GLY A 13 2.66 2.25 -21.25
CA GLY A 13 1.28 1.81 -21.04
C GLY A 13 1.04 0.40 -21.53
N ASN A 14 -0.23 0.02 -21.70
CA ASN A 14 -0.61 -1.33 -22.10
C ASN A 14 0.02 -1.77 -23.44
N LEU A 15 0.10 -0.86 -24.40
CA LEU A 15 0.71 -1.18 -25.70
C LEU A 15 2.22 -1.47 -25.56
N THR A 16 2.92 -0.72 -24.69
CA THR A 16 4.33 -1.01 -24.35
C THR A 16 4.48 -2.41 -23.78
N LEU A 17 3.59 -2.81 -22.87
CA LEU A 17 3.61 -4.15 -22.26
C LEU A 17 3.45 -5.24 -23.33
N THR A 18 2.50 -5.09 -24.25
CA THR A 18 2.29 -6.07 -25.33
C THR A 18 3.47 -6.16 -26.30
N HIS A 19 4.10 -5.04 -26.65
CA HIS A 19 5.32 -5.04 -27.47
C HIS A 19 6.48 -5.75 -26.76
N LEU A 20 6.72 -5.42 -25.49
CA LEU A 20 7.77 -6.06 -24.70
C LEU A 20 7.51 -7.54 -24.48
N TYR A 21 6.26 -7.95 -24.27
CA TYR A 21 5.87 -9.35 -24.21
C TYR A 21 6.21 -10.08 -25.50
N ALA A 22 5.82 -9.54 -26.66
CA ALA A 22 6.11 -10.17 -27.94
C ALA A 22 7.63 -10.27 -28.21
N LEU A 23 8.37 -9.20 -27.87
CA LEU A 23 9.82 -9.16 -27.97
C LEU A 23 10.48 -10.22 -27.05
N HIS A 24 10.06 -10.28 -25.79
CA HIS A 24 10.69 -11.12 -24.77
C HIS A 24 10.33 -12.61 -24.88
N VAL A 25 9.09 -12.94 -25.24
CA VAL A 25 8.61 -14.33 -25.26
C VAL A 25 8.88 -15.00 -26.61
N PHE A 26 8.82 -14.26 -27.72
CA PHE A 26 8.97 -14.85 -29.05
C PHE A 26 10.28 -14.46 -29.74
N ILE A 27 10.53 -13.16 -29.90
CA ILE A 27 11.62 -12.69 -30.78
C ILE A 27 13.00 -12.96 -30.15
N LEU A 28 13.23 -12.53 -28.92
CA LEU A 28 14.52 -12.69 -28.25
C LEU A 28 14.91 -14.17 -28.05
N PRO A 29 14.02 -15.07 -27.58
CA PRO A 29 14.35 -16.48 -27.45
C PRO A 29 14.67 -17.13 -28.80
N PHE A 30 13.94 -16.76 -29.87
CA PHE A 30 14.24 -17.24 -31.23
C PHE A 30 15.62 -16.77 -31.72
N LEU A 31 15.96 -15.50 -31.51
CA LEU A 31 17.26 -14.95 -31.89
C LEU A 31 18.40 -15.61 -31.10
N VAL A 32 18.25 -15.74 -29.78
CA VAL A 32 19.24 -16.42 -28.93
C VAL A 32 19.40 -17.88 -29.32
N GLY A 33 18.29 -18.61 -29.58
CA GLY A 33 18.33 -19.99 -30.05
C GLY A 33 19.04 -20.14 -31.39
N SER A 34 18.79 -19.22 -32.32
CA SER A 34 19.46 -19.20 -33.64
C SER A 34 20.96 -18.93 -33.52
N LEU A 35 21.35 -17.96 -32.68
CA LEU A 35 22.76 -17.67 -32.40
C LEU A 35 23.45 -18.83 -31.69
N LEU A 36 22.77 -19.49 -30.74
CA LEU A 36 23.28 -20.67 -30.07
C LEU A 36 23.49 -21.83 -31.05
N PHE A 37 22.56 -22.05 -31.98
CA PHE A 37 22.71 -23.04 -33.04
C PHE A 37 23.94 -22.76 -33.92
N ILE A 38 24.11 -21.50 -34.35
CA ILE A 38 25.29 -21.08 -35.11
C ILE A 38 26.56 -21.32 -34.29
N HIS A 39 26.57 -20.91 -33.02
CA HIS A 39 27.70 -21.08 -32.11
C HIS A 39 28.09 -22.55 -31.93
N ILE A 40 27.13 -23.44 -31.64
CA ILE A 40 27.35 -24.88 -31.53
C ILE A 40 27.83 -25.46 -32.86
N SER A 41 27.27 -25.01 -34.00
CA SER A 41 27.75 -25.44 -35.32
C SER A 41 29.22 -25.04 -35.56
N GLN A 42 29.68 -23.89 -35.06
CA GLN A 42 31.10 -23.53 -35.15
C GLN A 42 31.97 -24.43 -34.27
N ILE A 43 31.52 -24.74 -33.06
CA ILE A 43 32.22 -25.69 -32.17
C ILE A 43 32.34 -27.07 -32.82
N TYR A 44 31.27 -27.56 -33.46
CA TYR A 44 31.31 -28.86 -34.14
C TYR A 44 32.28 -28.87 -35.33
N ARG A 45 32.41 -27.74 -36.05
CA ARG A 45 33.31 -27.62 -37.20
C ARG A 45 34.77 -27.45 -36.80
N HIS A 46 35.05 -26.72 -35.73
CA HIS A 46 36.41 -26.35 -35.33
C HIS A 46 36.96 -27.14 -34.13
N GLY A 47 36.13 -27.99 -33.51
CA GLY A 47 36.48 -28.72 -32.30
C GLY A 47 36.41 -27.86 -31.04
N LEU A 48 36.55 -28.51 -29.88
CA LEU A 48 36.68 -27.83 -28.58
C LEU A 48 38.15 -27.46 -28.36
N LEU A 49 38.39 -26.30 -27.73
CA LEU A 49 39.73 -25.93 -27.26
C LEU A 49 40.18 -26.95 -26.20
N GLY A 50 41.32 -27.61 -26.43
CA GLY A 50 41.96 -28.51 -25.47
C GLY A 50 42.70 -27.73 -24.37
N ASN A 51 43.07 -28.42 -23.29
CA ASN A 51 44.01 -27.85 -22.33
C ASN A 51 45.39 -27.72 -23.01
N ASP A 52 45.95 -26.51 -23.00
CA ASP A 52 47.20 -26.09 -23.66
C ASP A 52 48.48 -26.73 -23.05
N ASN A 53 48.33 -27.85 -22.32
CA ASN A 53 49.41 -28.55 -21.63
C ASN A 53 50.25 -29.45 -22.56
N GLY A 54 50.10 -29.33 -23.87
CA GLY A 54 50.95 -29.99 -24.87
C GLY A 54 50.73 -31.50 -25.03
N ASP A 55 49.63 -32.05 -24.51
CA ASP A 55 49.30 -33.48 -24.67
C ASP A 55 47.99 -33.67 -25.45
N GLU A 56 48.09 -33.56 -26.77
CA GLU A 56 46.97 -33.85 -27.70
C GLU A 56 46.54 -35.33 -27.67
N THR A 57 47.31 -36.21 -27.03
CA THR A 57 47.06 -37.67 -27.02
C THR A 57 46.09 -38.13 -25.94
N ALA A 58 45.70 -37.26 -25.00
CA ALA A 58 44.83 -37.57 -23.86
C ALA A 58 43.35 -37.15 -24.06
N SER A 59 42.82 -37.18 -25.29
CA SER A 59 41.41 -36.86 -25.53
C SER A 59 40.48 -38.03 -25.18
N VAL A 60 39.51 -37.80 -24.31
CA VAL A 60 38.46 -38.78 -23.96
C VAL A 60 37.19 -38.54 -24.80
N PRO A 61 36.43 -39.57 -25.17
CA PRO A 61 35.14 -39.39 -25.83
C PRO A 61 34.19 -38.51 -25.00
N TYR A 62 33.48 -37.58 -25.66
CA TYR A 62 32.54 -36.68 -24.99
C TYR A 62 31.42 -37.44 -24.26
N TRP A 63 30.90 -38.48 -24.91
CA TRP A 63 30.04 -39.48 -24.29
C TRP A 63 30.84 -40.74 -23.96
N PRO A 64 30.75 -41.29 -22.73
CA PRO A 64 29.90 -40.84 -21.62
C PRO A 64 30.57 -39.81 -20.68
N TYR A 65 31.89 -39.62 -20.78
CA TYR A 65 32.69 -38.99 -19.73
C TYR A 65 32.36 -37.51 -19.48
N GLN A 66 32.48 -36.65 -20.50
CA GLN A 66 32.19 -35.23 -20.34
C GLN A 66 30.71 -34.99 -20.11
N THR A 67 29.85 -35.79 -20.73
CA THR A 67 28.39 -35.71 -20.52
C THR A 67 28.02 -35.98 -19.06
N PHE A 68 28.60 -37.02 -18.45
CA PHE A 68 28.36 -37.31 -17.03
C PHE A 68 28.84 -36.17 -16.12
N ARG A 69 30.03 -35.61 -16.36
CA ARG A 69 30.54 -34.45 -15.60
C ARG A 69 29.61 -33.25 -15.71
N ASN A 70 29.18 -32.92 -16.93
CA ASN A 70 28.24 -31.82 -17.17
C ASN A 70 26.90 -32.08 -16.48
N MET A 71 26.40 -33.32 -16.49
CA MET A 71 25.15 -33.67 -15.81
C MET A 71 25.25 -33.54 -14.29
N VAL A 72 26.37 -33.95 -13.68
CA VAL A 72 26.61 -33.74 -12.24
C VAL A 72 26.62 -32.25 -11.90
N VAL A 73 27.37 -31.44 -12.66
CA VAL A 73 27.41 -29.98 -12.44
C VAL A 73 26.04 -29.35 -12.64
N LEU A 74 25.31 -29.74 -13.69
CA LEU A 74 23.95 -29.25 -13.95
C LEU A 74 23.00 -29.57 -12.79
N ILE A 75 23.03 -30.80 -12.27
CA ILE A 75 22.21 -31.20 -11.12
C ILE A 75 22.56 -30.35 -9.89
N LEU A 76 23.86 -30.16 -9.60
CA LEU A 76 24.30 -29.35 -8.46
C LEU A 76 23.86 -27.88 -8.60
N VAL A 77 23.99 -27.29 -9.79
CA VAL A 77 23.53 -25.93 -10.07
C VAL A 77 22.00 -25.83 -9.94
N MET A 78 21.25 -26.80 -10.49
CA MET A 78 19.79 -26.81 -10.39
C MET A 78 19.31 -26.95 -8.94
N ILE A 79 19.97 -27.79 -8.14
CA ILE A 79 19.70 -27.89 -6.70
C ILE A 79 19.96 -26.55 -6.03
N GLY A 80 21.11 -25.92 -6.28
CA GLY A 80 21.46 -24.62 -5.71
C GLY A 80 20.45 -23.52 -6.06
N VAL A 81 20.06 -23.42 -7.33
CA VAL A 81 19.05 -22.46 -7.79
C VAL A 81 17.69 -22.72 -7.18
N THR A 82 17.28 -24.00 -7.06
CA THR A 82 15.99 -24.37 -6.45
C THR A 82 15.94 -24.00 -4.98
N ILE A 83 17.02 -24.28 -4.23
CA ILE A 83 17.15 -23.90 -2.81
C ILE A 83 17.07 -22.37 -2.67
N ALA A 84 17.82 -21.64 -3.49
CA ALA A 84 17.80 -20.17 -3.47
C ALA A 84 16.40 -19.61 -3.78
N ALA A 85 15.72 -20.15 -4.80
CA ALA A 85 14.38 -19.72 -5.17
C ALA A 85 13.35 -19.99 -4.05
N TRP A 86 13.46 -21.14 -3.37
CA TRP A 86 12.56 -21.50 -2.28
C TRP A 86 12.78 -20.65 -1.01
N GLN A 87 14.03 -20.27 -0.73
CA GLN A 87 14.37 -19.47 0.46
C GLN A 87 14.13 -17.97 0.26
N VAL A 88 14.46 -17.42 -0.91
CA VAL A 88 14.39 -15.97 -1.17
C VAL A 88 13.00 -15.57 -1.66
N GLY A 89 12.32 -16.43 -2.43
CA GLY A 89 11.03 -16.13 -3.04
C GLY A 89 11.09 -14.97 -4.06
N ALA A 90 9.93 -14.65 -4.64
CA ALA A 90 9.79 -13.46 -5.48
C ALA A 90 9.60 -12.21 -4.60
N PRO A 91 10.19 -11.06 -4.95
CA PRO A 91 9.97 -9.82 -4.22
C PRO A 91 8.48 -9.42 -4.29
N ARG A 92 7.92 -9.04 -3.14
CA ARG A 92 6.52 -8.62 -2.99
C ARG A 92 6.39 -7.12 -3.21
N GLU A 93 6.58 -6.71 -4.45
CA GLU A 93 6.53 -5.28 -4.80
C GLU A 93 5.11 -4.76 -4.84
N VAL A 94 4.96 -3.47 -4.56
CA VAL A 94 3.70 -2.74 -4.75
C VAL A 94 3.31 -2.75 -6.23
N PRO A 95 2.02 -2.88 -6.58
CA PRO A 95 1.56 -2.72 -7.95
C PRO A 95 2.05 -1.40 -8.57
N ALA A 96 2.46 -1.45 -9.83
CA ALA A 96 3.02 -0.29 -10.53
C ALA A 96 2.02 0.87 -10.57
N ASN A 97 2.34 1.96 -9.86
CA ASN A 97 1.55 3.18 -9.82
C ASN A 97 2.48 4.41 -10.02
N PRO A 98 2.29 5.22 -11.09
CA PRO A 98 3.08 6.43 -11.34
C PRO A 98 3.01 7.49 -10.24
N GLU A 99 1.97 7.47 -9.41
CA GLU A 99 1.77 8.45 -8.33
C GLU A 99 2.59 8.13 -7.08
N LEU A 100 3.10 6.89 -6.96
CA LEU A 100 3.93 6.50 -5.83
C LEU A 100 5.35 7.08 -6.00
N PRO A 101 5.93 7.69 -4.95
CA PRO A 101 7.31 8.16 -4.99
C PRO A 101 8.25 6.95 -5.00
N ALA A 102 8.55 6.40 -6.17
CA ALA A 102 9.50 5.31 -6.32
C ALA A 102 10.83 5.82 -6.87
N THR A 103 11.94 5.44 -6.25
CA THR A 103 13.28 5.62 -6.83
C THR A 103 13.79 4.25 -7.27
N PRO A 104 13.36 3.75 -8.45
CA PRO A 104 13.66 2.38 -8.86
C PRO A 104 15.17 2.16 -8.97
N ARG A 105 15.61 0.99 -8.54
CA ARG A 105 16.94 0.45 -8.81
C ARG A 105 16.78 -0.72 -9.78
N PRO A 106 17.65 -0.85 -10.79
CA PRO A 106 17.61 -2.02 -11.65
C PRO A 106 18.11 -3.25 -10.89
N GLU A 107 18.00 -4.40 -11.53
CA GLU A 107 18.50 -5.67 -10.99
C GLU A 107 20.01 -5.61 -10.74
N TRP A 108 20.50 -6.48 -9.86
CA TRP A 108 21.87 -6.47 -9.35
C TRP A 108 22.95 -6.51 -10.45
N TYR A 109 22.67 -7.17 -11.58
CA TYR A 109 23.56 -7.26 -12.74
C TYR A 109 23.61 -5.98 -13.60
N PHE A 110 22.77 -4.99 -13.33
CA PHE A 110 22.78 -3.68 -13.98
C PHE A 110 23.19 -2.53 -13.06
N LEU A 111 23.39 -2.77 -11.76
CA LEU A 111 23.77 -1.73 -10.79
C LEU A 111 25.07 -1.00 -11.16
N ALA A 112 26.07 -1.72 -11.70
CA ALA A 112 27.32 -1.09 -12.13
C ALA A 112 27.10 -0.07 -13.25
N LEU A 113 26.27 -0.39 -14.25
CA LEU A 113 25.94 0.54 -15.34
C LEU A 113 25.09 1.70 -14.84
N PHE A 114 24.18 1.44 -13.89
CA PHE A 114 23.39 2.49 -13.25
C PHE A 114 24.26 3.51 -12.51
N GLU A 115 25.24 3.06 -11.73
CA GLU A 115 26.16 3.98 -11.05
C GLU A 115 27.11 4.65 -12.04
N LEU A 116 27.61 3.92 -13.05
CA LEU A 116 28.43 4.50 -14.11
C LEU A 116 27.71 5.65 -14.80
N ARG A 117 26.43 5.46 -15.19
CA ARG A 117 25.59 6.51 -15.79
C ARG A 117 25.53 7.75 -14.91
N ARG A 118 25.42 7.61 -13.59
CA ARG A 118 25.34 8.75 -12.66
C ARG A 118 26.57 9.66 -12.70
N HIS A 119 27.73 9.16 -13.09
CA HIS A 119 28.95 9.97 -13.24
C HIS A 119 28.99 10.83 -14.51
N PHE A 120 28.07 10.62 -15.45
CA PHE A 120 27.96 11.38 -16.70
C PHE A 120 26.63 12.14 -16.71
N SER A 121 26.68 13.47 -16.89
CA SER A 121 25.48 14.32 -16.88
C SER A 121 25.15 14.89 -18.27
N GLY A 122 23.86 15.15 -18.50
CA GLY A 122 23.36 15.76 -19.73
C GLY A 122 23.67 14.94 -20.97
N GLU A 123 24.22 15.58 -22.00
CA GLU A 123 24.52 14.96 -23.29
C GLU A 123 25.58 13.86 -23.23
N TRP A 124 26.38 13.79 -22.15
CA TRP A 124 27.45 12.81 -22.00
C TRP A 124 26.97 11.44 -21.48
N GLU A 125 25.69 11.32 -21.13
CA GLU A 125 25.11 10.07 -20.62
C GLU A 125 25.27 8.90 -21.60
N PHE A 126 25.20 9.16 -22.91
CA PHE A 126 25.35 8.11 -23.93
C PHE A 126 26.75 7.47 -23.91
N ILE A 127 27.77 8.18 -23.40
CA ILE A 127 29.13 7.62 -23.27
C ILE A 127 29.12 6.47 -22.27
N ALA A 128 28.48 6.68 -21.11
CA ALA A 128 28.38 5.68 -20.06
C ALA A 128 27.57 4.46 -20.51
N THR A 129 26.43 4.70 -21.16
CA THR A 129 25.44 3.65 -21.43
C THR A 129 25.66 2.91 -22.75
N LEU A 130 26.35 3.51 -23.72
CA LEU A 130 26.59 2.92 -25.04
C LEU A 130 28.08 2.82 -25.38
N VAL A 131 28.84 3.92 -25.30
CA VAL A 131 30.22 3.95 -25.81
C VAL A 131 31.15 3.05 -25.01
N ILE A 132 31.14 3.15 -23.67
CA ILE A 132 32.01 2.34 -22.81
C ILE A 132 31.73 0.83 -22.98
N PRO A 133 30.47 0.34 -22.89
CA PRO A 133 30.18 -1.07 -23.15
C PRO A 133 30.60 -1.55 -24.53
N VAL A 134 30.36 -0.75 -25.58
CA VAL A 134 30.76 -1.10 -26.95
C VAL A 134 32.28 -1.15 -27.08
N LEU A 135 33.01 -0.21 -26.47
CA LEU A 135 34.47 -0.22 -26.46
C LEU A 135 35.02 -1.46 -25.75
N ILE A 136 34.43 -1.88 -24.64
CA ILE A 136 34.81 -3.12 -23.95
C ILE A 136 34.55 -4.33 -24.86
N LEU A 137 33.39 -4.39 -25.53
CA LEU A 137 33.07 -5.46 -26.46
C LEU A 137 34.04 -5.50 -27.66
N VAL A 138 34.37 -4.34 -28.23
CA VAL A 138 35.35 -4.21 -29.31
C VAL A 138 36.73 -4.63 -28.83
N LEU A 139 37.13 -4.25 -27.61
CA LEU A 139 38.39 -4.69 -27.02
C LEU A 139 38.44 -6.22 -26.89
N LEU A 140 37.36 -6.84 -26.38
CA LEU A 140 37.26 -8.30 -26.28
C LEU A 140 37.29 -8.98 -27.68
N LEU A 141 36.67 -8.36 -28.68
CA LEU A 141 36.66 -8.87 -30.06
C LEU A 141 38.03 -8.74 -30.75
N VAL A 142 38.77 -7.67 -30.48
CA VAL A 142 40.10 -7.39 -31.06
C VAL A 142 41.21 -8.14 -30.32
N MET A 143 40.96 -8.63 -29.10
CA MET A 143 41.95 -9.32 -28.29
C MET A 143 42.59 -10.55 -28.97
N PRO A 144 41.85 -11.46 -29.65
CA PRO A 144 42.46 -12.56 -30.41
C PRO A 144 43.38 -12.08 -31.54
N LEU A 145 43.17 -10.88 -32.09
CA LEU A 145 44.07 -10.30 -33.07
C LEU A 145 45.34 -9.78 -32.39
N LEU A 146 45.22 -9.06 -31.26
CA LEU A 146 46.36 -8.55 -30.50
C LEU A 146 47.29 -9.68 -30.01
N ASP A 147 46.71 -10.83 -29.66
CA ASP A 147 47.46 -12.03 -29.26
C ASP A 147 48.42 -12.55 -30.34
N ARG A 148 48.20 -12.22 -31.62
CA ARG A 148 49.12 -12.57 -32.72
C ARG A 148 50.36 -11.68 -32.80
N TRP A 149 50.32 -10.48 -32.21
CA TRP A 149 51.37 -9.46 -32.33
C TRP A 149 52.20 -9.33 -31.05
N LEU A 150 51.62 -9.72 -29.90
CA LEU A 150 52.26 -9.64 -28.60
C LEU A 150 52.92 -10.97 -28.22
N SER A 151 53.97 -10.93 -27.39
CA SER A 151 54.54 -12.16 -26.83
C SER A 151 53.53 -12.83 -25.87
N HIS A 152 53.56 -14.15 -25.77
CA HIS A 152 52.61 -14.92 -24.96
C HIS A 152 52.51 -14.42 -23.50
N ARG A 153 53.64 -14.10 -22.87
CA ARG A 153 53.67 -13.56 -21.49
C ARG A 153 53.01 -12.19 -21.38
N VAL A 154 53.23 -11.32 -22.35
CA VAL A 154 52.63 -9.97 -22.40
C VAL A 154 51.13 -10.07 -22.66
N SER A 155 50.72 -10.92 -23.59
CA SER A 155 49.31 -11.19 -23.87
C SER A 155 48.58 -11.78 -22.65
N VAL A 156 49.13 -12.78 -21.97
CA VAL A 156 48.53 -13.33 -20.73
C VAL A 156 48.44 -12.26 -19.65
N PHE A 157 49.49 -11.47 -19.43
CA PHE A 157 49.47 -10.38 -18.46
C PHE A 157 48.39 -9.33 -18.79
N LEU A 158 48.28 -8.92 -20.06
CA LEU A 158 47.29 -7.94 -20.51
C LEU A 158 45.87 -8.47 -20.33
N ARG A 159 45.60 -9.72 -20.71
CA ARG A 159 44.28 -10.36 -20.60
C ARG A 159 43.85 -10.51 -19.14
N SER A 160 44.74 -11.05 -18.30
CA SER A 160 44.49 -11.17 -16.86
C SER A 160 44.33 -9.80 -16.20
N GLY A 161 45.12 -8.81 -16.60
CA GLY A 161 45.00 -7.43 -16.13
C GLY A 161 43.64 -6.81 -16.48
N ILE A 162 43.18 -6.96 -17.73
CA ILE A 162 41.86 -6.47 -18.17
C ILE A 162 40.73 -7.14 -17.37
N VAL A 163 40.80 -8.45 -17.17
CA VAL A 163 39.78 -9.19 -16.41
C VAL A 163 39.76 -8.74 -14.95
N VAL A 164 40.93 -8.65 -14.30
CA VAL A 164 41.03 -8.25 -12.89
C VAL A 164 40.57 -6.80 -12.70
N VAL A 165 41.08 -5.87 -13.51
CA VAL A 165 40.67 -4.45 -13.44
C VAL A 165 39.18 -4.32 -13.75
N GLY A 166 38.69 -4.97 -14.81
CA GLY A 166 37.28 -4.96 -15.18
C GLY A 166 36.37 -5.50 -14.07
N PHE A 167 36.74 -6.60 -13.43
CA PHE A 167 36.02 -7.17 -12.30
C PHE A 167 36.03 -6.24 -11.09
N LEU A 168 37.19 -5.68 -10.71
CA LEU A 168 37.30 -4.75 -9.58
C LEU A 168 36.51 -3.47 -9.82
N THR A 169 36.54 -2.92 -11.03
CA THR A 169 35.73 -1.76 -11.42
C THR A 169 34.25 -2.08 -11.36
N TRP A 170 33.81 -3.22 -11.90
CA TRP A 170 32.41 -3.63 -11.87
C TRP A 170 31.90 -3.88 -10.45
N ALA A 171 32.70 -4.56 -9.62
CA ALA A 171 32.39 -4.80 -8.22
C ALA A 171 32.32 -3.49 -7.42
N GLY A 172 33.26 -2.58 -7.64
CA GLY A 172 33.27 -1.25 -7.02
C GLY A 172 32.04 -0.44 -7.39
N LEU A 173 31.72 -0.34 -8.68
CA LEU A 173 30.53 0.38 -9.18
C LEU A 173 29.21 -0.25 -8.70
N THR A 174 29.18 -1.56 -8.47
CA THR A 174 28.01 -2.25 -7.89
C THR A 174 27.89 -1.97 -6.39
N ALA A 175 29.01 -1.91 -5.66
CA ALA A 175 29.03 -1.70 -4.21
C ALA A 175 28.66 -0.25 -3.81
N MET A 176 29.05 0.74 -4.62
CA MET A 176 28.78 2.16 -4.36
C MET A 176 27.29 2.51 -4.15
N PRO A 177 26.36 2.19 -5.07
CA PRO A 177 24.94 2.49 -4.89
C PRO A 177 24.37 1.72 -3.69
N LEU A 178 24.76 0.47 -3.49
CA LEU A 178 24.32 -0.32 -2.33
C LEU A 178 24.74 0.31 -0.99
N TRP A 179 25.95 0.84 -0.93
CA TRP A 179 26.45 1.53 0.27
C TRP A 179 25.76 2.87 0.49
N ARG A 180 25.59 3.67 -0.57
CA ARG A 180 24.86 4.95 -0.50
C ARG A 180 23.41 4.77 -0.08
N ASP A 181 22.73 3.83 -0.71
CA ASP A 181 21.31 3.57 -0.47
C ASP A 181 21.08 3.10 0.98
N ARG A 182 22.02 2.35 1.57
CA ARG A 182 21.97 1.98 3.00
C ARG A 182 22.10 3.16 3.96
N GLN A 183 22.72 4.27 3.55
CA GLN A 183 22.92 5.46 4.38
C GLN A 183 21.85 6.53 4.16
N ASP A 184 21.11 6.46 3.05
CA ASP A 184 20.06 7.41 2.72
C ASP A 184 18.78 7.08 3.49
N ALA A 185 18.54 7.81 4.59
CA ALA A 185 17.36 7.63 5.43
C ALA A 185 16.04 7.88 4.69
N ALA A 186 16.02 8.81 3.71
CA ALA A 186 14.82 9.09 2.93
C ALA A 186 14.51 7.92 2.00
N TYR A 187 15.53 7.39 1.32
CA TYR A 187 15.40 6.19 0.48
C TYR A 187 14.90 4.98 1.29
N GLN A 188 15.49 4.73 2.48
CA GLN A 188 15.07 3.62 3.33
C GLN A 188 13.63 3.76 3.80
N LYS A 189 13.20 4.98 4.16
CA LYS A 189 11.82 5.26 4.53
C LYS A 189 10.85 4.95 3.38
N THR A 190 11.12 5.48 2.18
CA THR A 190 10.30 5.23 0.99
C THR A 190 10.28 3.74 0.62
N ARG A 191 11.42 3.05 0.69
CA ARG A 191 11.51 1.60 0.47
C ARG A 191 10.60 0.83 1.43
N HIS A 192 10.67 1.16 2.72
CA HIS A 192 9.84 0.53 3.74
C HIS A 192 8.34 0.78 3.50
N GLU A 193 7.95 2.01 3.16
CA GLU A 193 6.56 2.34 2.82
C GLU A 193 6.05 1.52 1.61
N LEU A 194 6.87 1.38 0.56
CA LEU A 194 6.52 0.58 -0.62
C LEU A 194 6.48 -0.93 -0.30
N GLU A 195 7.35 -1.42 0.57
CA GLU A 195 7.33 -2.81 1.05
C GLU A 195 6.04 -3.10 1.83
N VAL A 196 5.64 -2.22 2.74
CA VAL A 196 4.38 -2.34 3.49
C VAL A 196 3.16 -2.34 2.54
N LEU A 197 3.15 -1.47 1.54
CA LEU A 197 2.10 -1.45 0.52
C LEU A 197 2.11 -2.71 -0.36
N GLY A 198 3.29 -3.21 -0.72
CA GLY A 198 3.46 -4.45 -1.48
C GLY A 198 2.98 -5.68 -0.72
N GLU A 199 3.30 -5.78 0.57
CA GLU A 199 2.76 -6.80 1.46
C GLU A 199 1.24 -6.71 1.59
N ARG A 200 0.70 -5.48 1.75
CA ARG A 200 -0.76 -5.28 1.81
C ARG A 200 -1.43 -5.72 0.51
N ALA A 201 -0.86 -5.37 -0.65
CA ALA A 201 -1.39 -5.78 -1.94
C ALA A 201 -1.39 -7.31 -2.08
N TRP A 202 -0.35 -7.98 -1.60
CA TRP A 202 -0.27 -9.45 -1.59
C TRP A 202 -1.33 -10.10 -0.70
N VAL A 203 -1.54 -9.58 0.51
CA VAL A 203 -2.59 -10.07 1.43
C VAL A 203 -3.97 -9.96 0.78
N LEU A 204 -4.24 -8.84 0.10
CA LEU A 204 -5.50 -8.64 -0.61
C LEU A 204 -5.61 -9.55 -1.83
N ALA A 205 -4.54 -9.73 -2.60
CA ALA A 205 -4.51 -10.62 -3.75
C ALA A 205 -4.71 -12.09 -3.36
N ASP A 206 -4.17 -12.53 -2.24
CA ASP A 206 -4.32 -13.90 -1.72
C ASP A 206 -5.78 -14.21 -1.36
N HIS A 207 -6.47 -13.25 -0.73
CA HIS A 207 -7.86 -13.43 -0.31
C HIS A 207 -8.89 -13.16 -1.41
N PHE A 208 -8.73 -12.08 -2.18
CA PHE A 208 -9.71 -11.62 -3.18
C PHE A 208 -9.33 -11.95 -4.63
N GLY A 209 -8.10 -12.36 -4.89
CA GLY A 209 -7.56 -12.46 -6.25
C GLY A 209 -7.18 -11.10 -6.85
N VAL A 210 -6.47 -11.12 -7.98
CA VAL A 210 -6.17 -9.89 -8.74
C VAL A 210 -7.38 -9.56 -9.63
N PRO A 211 -7.99 -8.36 -9.50
CA PRO A 211 -9.17 -7.99 -10.26
C PRO A 211 -8.81 -7.75 -11.74
N PRO A 212 -9.79 -7.87 -12.66
CA PRO A 212 -9.54 -7.70 -14.10
C PRO A 212 -9.10 -6.28 -14.48
N GLN A 213 -9.38 -5.28 -13.64
CA GLN A 213 -8.89 -3.91 -13.83
C GLN A 213 -7.37 -3.77 -13.58
N GLY A 214 -6.76 -4.72 -12.89
CA GLY A 214 -5.33 -4.74 -12.58
C GLY A 214 -5.02 -4.70 -11.08
N ALA A 215 -3.77 -5.01 -10.73
CA ALA A 215 -3.34 -5.15 -9.34
C ALA A 215 -3.35 -3.83 -8.55
N THR A 216 -3.29 -2.67 -9.20
CA THR A 216 -3.39 -1.36 -8.54
C THR A 216 -4.75 -1.17 -7.85
N GLU A 217 -5.79 -1.81 -8.36
CA GLU A 217 -7.14 -1.71 -7.80
C GLU A 217 -7.26 -2.38 -6.43
N LEU A 218 -6.35 -3.32 -6.09
CA LEU A 218 -6.31 -3.95 -4.76
C LEU A 218 -6.13 -2.90 -3.67
N LEU A 219 -5.11 -2.06 -3.80
CA LEU A 219 -4.83 -0.99 -2.85
C LEU A 219 -5.81 0.18 -3.01
N ALA A 220 -6.31 0.44 -4.21
CA ALA A 220 -7.28 1.53 -4.43
C ALA A 220 -8.67 1.24 -3.82
N ARG A 221 -8.99 -0.04 -3.55
CA ARG A 221 -10.24 -0.46 -2.89
C ARG A 221 -10.08 -0.82 -1.42
N ASP A 222 -8.89 -0.69 -0.87
CA ASP A 222 -8.60 -1.10 0.49
C ASP A 222 -8.83 0.06 1.48
N PRO A 223 -9.82 -0.04 2.40
CA PRO A 223 -10.06 1.01 3.39
C PRO A 223 -8.85 1.28 4.27
N LYS A 224 -8.03 0.25 4.56
CA LYS A 224 -6.85 0.39 5.42
C LYS A 224 -5.80 1.34 4.84
N THR A 225 -5.63 1.33 3.52
CA THR A 225 -4.63 2.16 2.84
C THR A 225 -5.20 3.48 2.34
N GLN A 226 -6.44 3.50 1.81
CA GLN A 226 -7.05 4.71 1.27
C GLN A 226 -7.76 5.56 2.33
N GLY A 227 -8.38 4.95 3.33
CA GLY A 227 -9.15 5.62 4.38
C GLY A 227 -8.36 6.73 5.08
N PRO A 228 -7.15 6.46 5.62
CA PRO A 228 -6.32 7.48 6.25
C PRO A 228 -5.89 8.61 5.29
N VAL A 229 -5.70 8.30 4.00
CA VAL A 229 -5.31 9.32 3.00
C VAL A 229 -6.50 10.24 2.74
N LEU A 230 -7.67 9.68 2.47
CA LEU A 230 -8.90 10.43 2.25
C LEU A 230 -9.31 11.22 3.50
N PHE A 231 -9.23 10.62 4.69
CA PHE A 231 -9.53 11.31 5.93
C PHE A 231 -8.62 12.52 6.16
N ARG A 232 -7.31 12.41 5.89
CA ARG A 232 -6.37 13.55 5.98
C ARG A 232 -6.72 14.69 5.03
N LEU A 233 -7.16 14.35 3.83
CA LEU A 233 -7.48 15.33 2.79
C LEU A 233 -8.78 16.08 3.08
N TYR A 234 -9.80 15.40 3.61
CA TYR A 234 -11.17 15.93 3.66
C TYR A 234 -11.72 16.14 5.08
N CYS A 235 -11.23 15.43 6.09
CA CYS A 235 -11.84 15.40 7.41
C CYS A 235 -10.92 15.90 8.53
N ALA A 236 -9.61 15.66 8.40
CA ALA A 236 -8.62 15.89 9.45
C ALA A 236 -8.40 17.36 9.81
N SER A 237 -8.90 18.31 9.02
CA SER A 237 -8.89 19.72 9.38
C SER A 237 -9.81 20.04 10.57
N CYS A 238 -10.85 19.23 10.77
CA CYS A 238 -11.86 19.46 11.80
C CYS A 238 -11.90 18.31 12.83
N HIS A 239 -11.85 17.07 12.34
CA HIS A 239 -11.99 15.87 13.16
C HIS A 239 -10.62 15.27 13.50
N PRO A 240 -10.30 15.08 14.79
CA PRO A 240 -9.28 14.14 15.17
C PRO A 240 -9.73 12.69 14.90
N HIS A 241 -8.77 11.81 14.69
CA HIS A 241 -8.91 10.37 14.72
C HIS A 241 -7.71 9.79 15.46
N SER A 242 -7.83 9.79 16.79
CA SER A 242 -6.76 9.50 17.71
C SER A 242 -7.27 8.79 18.98
N PRO A 243 -6.68 7.66 19.42
CA PRO A 243 -7.00 7.08 20.72
C PRO A 243 -6.60 7.97 21.89
N LYS A 244 -5.53 8.76 21.74
CA LYS A 244 -4.91 9.56 22.80
C LYS A 244 -4.19 10.78 22.21
N PRO A 245 -4.18 11.94 22.90
CA PRO A 245 -3.49 13.14 22.43
C PRO A 245 -2.06 12.86 21.95
N GLY A 246 -1.76 13.22 20.70
CA GLY A 246 -0.47 12.99 20.05
C GLY A 246 -0.30 11.63 19.34
N GLU A 247 -1.29 10.74 19.39
CA GLU A 247 -1.29 9.45 18.69
C GLU A 247 -2.34 9.43 17.58
N GLY A 248 -1.93 9.49 16.31
CA GLY A 248 -2.85 9.37 15.17
C GLY A 248 -2.97 10.63 14.33
N ILE A 249 -4.18 10.92 13.85
CA ILE A 249 -4.43 12.08 12.97
C ILE A 249 -5.14 13.15 13.80
N GLU A 250 -4.47 14.27 14.07
CA GLU A 250 -5.03 15.34 14.90
C GLU A 250 -4.83 16.72 14.22
N PRO A 251 -5.88 17.53 14.09
CA PRO A 251 -5.72 18.95 13.80
C PRO A 251 -5.13 19.68 15.00
N ALA A 252 -4.45 20.81 14.75
CA ALA A 252 -3.93 21.66 15.81
C ALA A 252 -5.05 22.22 16.72
N GLU A 253 -6.20 22.56 16.14
CA GLU A 253 -7.38 23.05 16.85
C GLU A 253 -8.63 22.29 16.34
N PRO A 254 -8.99 21.17 16.97
CA PRO A 254 -10.15 20.39 16.56
C PRO A 254 -11.44 21.20 16.71
N SER A 255 -12.19 21.27 15.62
CA SER A 255 -13.45 22.00 15.53
C SER A 255 -14.65 21.06 15.39
N ALA A 256 -14.44 19.76 15.63
CA ALA A 256 -15.44 18.71 15.55
C ALA A 256 -15.01 17.51 16.43
N PRO A 257 -15.91 16.56 16.76
CA PRO A 257 -15.59 15.41 17.59
C PRO A 257 -14.44 14.56 17.07
N ASN A 258 -13.74 13.91 18.00
CA ASN A 258 -12.84 12.81 17.71
C ASN A 258 -13.64 11.60 17.20
N LEU A 259 -13.30 11.12 16.00
CA LEU A 259 -13.98 10.01 15.36
C LEU A 259 -13.35 8.66 15.65
N TYR A 260 -12.29 8.61 16.47
CA TYR A 260 -11.68 7.35 16.89
C TYR A 260 -12.64 6.55 17.77
N GLY A 261 -13.03 5.36 17.30
CA GLY A 261 -13.97 4.49 18.02
C GLY A 261 -15.42 4.94 17.93
N ILE A 262 -15.78 5.80 16.97
CA ILE A 262 -17.17 6.21 16.77
C ILE A 262 -18.11 4.98 16.65
N GLY A 263 -19.21 5.02 17.39
CA GLY A 263 -20.20 3.95 17.42
C GLY A 263 -19.88 2.77 18.36
N THR A 264 -18.73 2.76 19.06
CA THR A 264 -18.50 1.75 20.11
C THR A 264 -19.22 2.12 21.41
N PRO A 265 -19.53 1.14 22.29
CA PRO A 265 -20.15 1.42 23.58
C PRO A 265 -19.37 2.44 24.40
N GLU A 266 -18.03 2.40 24.38
CA GLU A 266 -17.17 3.29 25.15
C GLU A 266 -17.24 4.74 24.66
N TRP A 267 -17.28 4.94 23.34
CA TRP A 267 -17.39 6.27 22.74
C TRP A 267 -18.76 6.88 23.07
N ILE A 268 -19.84 6.10 22.92
CA ILE A 268 -21.20 6.59 23.17
C ILE A 268 -21.43 6.81 24.67
N ALA A 269 -20.96 5.91 25.54
CA ALA A 269 -21.07 6.10 26.99
C ALA A 269 -20.31 7.34 27.46
N GLY A 270 -19.13 7.61 26.88
CA GLY A 270 -18.39 8.83 27.19
C GLY A 270 -19.03 10.10 26.62
N PHE A 271 -19.78 10.01 25.52
CA PHE A 271 -20.61 11.10 25.02
C PHE A 271 -21.78 11.40 25.98
N LEU A 272 -22.32 10.39 26.66
CA LEU A 272 -23.42 10.51 27.64
C LEU A 272 -22.93 10.69 29.09
N ASP A 273 -21.64 10.95 29.30
CA ASP A 273 -21.03 11.16 30.61
C ASP A 273 -20.97 12.68 30.92
N PRO A 274 -21.56 13.15 32.03
CA PRO A 274 -21.66 14.58 32.34
C PRO A 274 -20.29 15.25 32.56
N GLU A 275 -19.26 14.51 32.96
CA GLU A 275 -17.92 15.05 33.16
C GLU A 275 -17.12 15.14 31.84
N ARG A 276 -17.50 14.35 30.84
CA ARG A 276 -16.75 14.20 29.59
C ARG A 276 -17.41 14.85 28.40
N ILE A 277 -18.74 14.93 28.38
CA ILE A 277 -19.52 15.38 27.22
C ILE A 277 -19.06 16.74 26.72
N ARG A 278 -18.73 17.69 27.61
CA ARG A 278 -18.26 19.04 27.27
C ARG A 278 -16.84 19.08 26.67
N SER A 279 -16.09 17.98 26.74
CA SER A 279 -14.71 17.96 26.29
C SER A 279 -14.58 18.11 24.77
N ALA A 280 -13.42 18.62 24.32
CA ALA A 280 -13.09 18.70 22.90
C ALA A 280 -13.09 17.33 22.19
N HIS A 281 -13.08 16.22 22.93
CA HIS A 281 -13.21 14.89 22.36
C HIS A 281 -14.58 14.66 21.70
N TYR A 282 -15.67 15.20 22.27
CA TYR A 282 -17.04 14.91 21.84
C TYR A 282 -17.73 16.05 21.08
N PHE A 283 -17.31 17.30 21.30
CA PHE A 283 -17.83 18.45 20.54
C PHE A 283 -16.76 19.27 19.84
N GLY A 284 -15.47 18.96 20.01
CA GLY A 284 -14.40 19.87 19.59
C GLY A 284 -14.58 21.27 20.19
N ASN A 285 -14.06 22.28 19.50
CA ASN A 285 -14.32 23.70 19.81
C ASN A 285 -15.55 24.23 19.04
N THR A 286 -16.66 23.46 18.99
CA THR A 286 -17.92 23.92 18.38
C THR A 286 -18.77 24.68 19.38
N ALA A 287 -19.68 25.52 18.87
CA ALA A 287 -20.71 26.16 19.69
C ALA A 287 -21.70 25.15 20.32
N LYS A 288 -21.71 23.89 19.85
CA LYS A 288 -22.57 22.82 20.36
C LYS A 288 -22.10 22.26 21.71
N ALA A 289 -20.86 22.55 22.13
CA ALA A 289 -20.36 22.21 23.46
C ALA A 289 -21.12 22.93 24.60
N ASP A 290 -21.87 23.99 24.26
CA ASP A 290 -22.78 24.72 25.16
C ASP A 290 -24.25 24.53 24.76
N GLY A 291 -24.55 23.53 23.94
CA GLY A 291 -25.89 23.29 23.39
C GLY A 291 -26.80 22.45 24.29
N GLU A 292 -28.05 22.27 23.84
CA GLU A 292 -29.10 21.57 24.58
C GLU A 292 -28.69 20.15 24.99
N MET A 293 -28.05 19.38 24.11
CA MET A 293 -27.60 18.02 24.41
C MET A 293 -26.68 17.96 25.64
N VAL A 294 -25.78 18.94 25.81
CA VAL A 294 -24.87 19.01 26.96
C VAL A 294 -25.66 19.30 28.23
N SER A 295 -26.54 20.30 28.18
CA SER A 295 -27.37 20.66 29.33
C SER A 295 -28.34 19.56 29.74
N THR A 296 -28.86 18.78 28.79
CA THR A 296 -29.76 17.66 29.06
C THR A 296 -29.03 16.53 29.80
N VAL A 297 -27.83 16.16 29.33
CA VAL A 297 -27.02 15.12 29.99
C VAL A 297 -26.56 15.59 31.37
N GLU A 298 -26.05 16.81 31.51
CA GLU A 298 -25.67 17.37 32.82
C GLU A 298 -26.89 17.42 33.77
N GLY A 299 -28.05 17.84 33.26
CA GLY A 299 -29.31 17.96 34.01
C GLY A 299 -29.79 16.64 34.63
N TRP A 300 -29.72 15.52 33.91
CA TRP A 300 -30.09 14.21 34.48
C TRP A 300 -29.28 13.85 35.73
N PHE A 301 -28.01 14.26 35.80
CA PHE A 301 -27.15 13.99 36.96
C PHE A 301 -27.23 15.06 38.05
N GLU A 302 -27.69 16.27 37.73
CA GLU A 302 -27.99 17.33 38.70
C GLU A 302 -29.30 17.06 39.45
N GLU A 303 -30.30 16.47 38.78
CA GLU A 303 -31.60 16.10 39.36
C GLU A 303 -31.55 14.83 40.22
N ALA A 304 -30.42 14.12 40.22
CA ALA A 304 -30.26 12.89 41.00
C ALA A 304 -30.27 13.16 42.52
N GLU A 305 -31.18 12.51 43.24
CA GLU A 305 -31.40 12.75 44.69
C GLU A 305 -30.31 12.12 45.59
N SER A 306 -29.56 11.15 45.06
CA SER A 306 -28.52 10.43 45.80
C SER A 306 -27.42 9.87 44.89
N ASP A 307 -26.30 9.44 45.50
CA ASP A 307 -25.23 8.72 44.78
C ASP A 307 -25.72 7.40 44.17
N GLU A 308 -26.71 6.74 44.80
CA GLU A 308 -27.35 5.54 44.25
C GLU A 308 -28.19 5.85 43.01
N ASP A 309 -28.88 7.00 43.00
CA ASP A 309 -29.64 7.46 41.83
C ASP A 309 -28.70 7.83 40.68
N ARG A 310 -27.59 8.52 40.97
CA ARG A 310 -26.54 8.79 39.97
C ARG A 310 -25.98 7.51 39.36
N ALA A 311 -25.68 6.51 40.20
CA ALA A 311 -25.19 5.22 39.72
C ALA A 311 -26.24 4.47 38.87
N ARG A 312 -27.54 4.60 39.21
CA ARG A 312 -28.63 4.04 38.41
C ARG A 312 -28.74 4.72 37.04
N ILE A 313 -28.71 6.05 36.99
CA ILE A 313 -28.75 6.83 35.75
C ILE A 313 -27.58 6.46 34.85
N GLN A 314 -26.36 6.47 35.40
CA GLN A 314 -25.15 6.06 34.68
C GLN A 314 -25.31 4.68 34.04
N LYS A 315 -25.80 3.69 34.80
CA LYS A 315 -26.02 2.33 34.30
C LYS A 315 -27.08 2.27 33.20
N GLN A 316 -28.16 3.04 33.31
CA GLN A 316 -29.19 3.10 32.26
C GLN A 316 -28.64 3.77 30.99
N LEU A 317 -27.82 4.81 31.11
CA LEU A 317 -27.14 5.44 29.96
C LEU A 317 -26.11 4.51 29.32
N GLU A 318 -25.41 3.68 30.09
CA GLU A 318 -24.56 2.62 29.55
C GLU A 318 -25.36 1.57 28.76
N ASP A 319 -26.58 1.25 29.20
CA ASP A 319 -27.49 0.39 28.47
C ASP A 319 -27.97 1.07 27.16
N VAL A 320 -28.26 2.37 27.18
CA VAL A 320 -28.57 3.17 25.97
C VAL A 320 -27.37 3.22 25.01
N ALA A 321 -26.15 3.41 25.54
CA ALA A 321 -24.93 3.38 24.75
C ALA A 321 -24.71 2.03 24.07
N LEU A 322 -25.04 0.94 24.78
CA LEU A 322 -25.01 -0.42 24.22
C LEU A 322 -26.05 -0.60 23.11
N LEU A 323 -27.26 -0.05 23.25
CA LEU A 323 -28.30 -0.08 22.21
C LEU A 323 -27.83 0.65 20.95
N LEU A 324 -27.29 1.87 21.08
CA LEU A 324 -26.78 2.63 19.95
C LEU A 324 -25.54 1.97 19.31
N ALA A 325 -24.67 1.34 20.11
CA ALA A 325 -23.58 0.52 19.59
C ALA A 325 -24.08 -0.74 18.85
N HIS A 326 -25.24 -1.28 19.24
CA HIS A 326 -25.88 -2.38 18.54
C HIS A 326 -26.36 -1.94 17.15
N GLU A 327 -26.99 -0.76 17.04
CA GLU A 327 -27.33 -0.14 15.75
C GLU A 327 -26.10 0.08 14.86
N ALA A 328 -24.96 0.43 15.47
CA ALA A 328 -23.69 0.58 14.76
C ALA A 328 -23.06 -0.76 14.33
N GLY A 329 -23.57 -1.91 14.80
CA GLY A 329 -22.94 -3.23 14.61
C GLY A 329 -21.63 -3.39 15.39
N LYS A 330 -21.46 -2.65 16.50
CA LYS A 330 -20.26 -2.62 17.36
C LYS A 330 -20.51 -3.10 18.79
N ALA A 331 -21.74 -3.46 19.13
CA ALA A 331 -22.03 -4.12 20.40
C ALA A 331 -21.44 -5.54 20.45
N PRO A 332 -21.14 -6.08 21.66
CA PRO A 332 -20.75 -7.48 21.83
C PRO A 332 -21.77 -8.44 21.19
N ALA A 333 -21.27 -9.56 20.65
CA ALA A 333 -22.11 -10.51 19.90
C ALA A 333 -23.14 -11.26 20.78
N ASP A 334 -22.91 -11.31 22.09
CA ASP A 334 -23.68 -12.05 23.09
C ASP A 334 -24.63 -11.16 23.91
N VAL A 335 -24.90 -9.93 23.45
CA VAL A 335 -25.81 -9.02 24.15
C VAL A 335 -27.22 -9.61 24.25
N ASP A 336 -27.73 -9.67 25.47
CA ASP A 336 -29.08 -10.12 25.79
C ASP A 336 -30.14 -9.19 25.17
N GLN A 337 -31.06 -9.76 24.39
CA GLN A 337 -32.16 -9.03 23.75
C GLN A 337 -33.04 -8.28 24.77
N LYS A 338 -33.26 -8.87 25.96
CA LYS A 338 -34.04 -8.18 27.02
C LYS A 338 -33.33 -6.95 27.55
N ARG A 339 -31.99 -6.92 27.50
CA ARG A 339 -31.20 -5.73 27.87
C ARG A 339 -31.38 -4.62 26.85
N LEU A 340 -31.40 -4.95 25.55
CA LEU A 340 -31.66 -3.99 24.48
C LEU A 340 -33.09 -3.42 24.54
N GLU A 341 -34.09 -4.24 24.89
CA GLU A 341 -35.47 -3.79 25.10
C GLU A 341 -35.56 -2.80 26.25
N ARG A 342 -34.96 -3.11 27.42
CA ARG A 342 -34.90 -2.17 28.56
C ARG A 342 -34.13 -0.89 28.24
N ALA A 343 -33.07 -0.98 27.44
CA ALA A 343 -32.32 0.20 26.99
C ALA A 343 -33.18 1.09 26.09
N ARG A 344 -33.99 0.50 25.21
CA ARG A 344 -34.93 1.23 24.34
C ARG A 344 -36.00 1.92 25.17
N GLU A 345 -36.61 1.21 26.13
CA GLU A 345 -37.56 1.80 27.09
C GLU A 345 -36.91 2.96 27.87
N ALA A 346 -35.67 2.79 28.36
CA ALA A 346 -34.97 3.87 29.06
C ALA A 346 -34.73 5.08 28.15
N MET A 347 -34.34 4.87 26.89
CA MET A 347 -34.10 5.96 25.93
C MET A 347 -35.37 6.74 25.58
N VAL A 348 -36.51 6.04 25.42
CA VAL A 348 -37.78 6.65 25.01
C VAL A 348 -38.55 7.23 26.21
N ASP A 349 -38.67 6.46 27.30
CA ASP A 349 -39.56 6.81 28.40
C ASP A 349 -38.84 7.48 29.59
N THR A 350 -37.57 7.11 29.87
CA THR A 350 -36.84 7.64 31.03
C THR A 350 -36.08 8.91 30.70
N PHE A 351 -35.30 8.88 29.63
CA PHE A 351 -34.47 10.01 29.20
C PHE A 351 -35.12 10.87 28.11
N THR A 352 -36.24 10.39 27.57
CA THR A 352 -37.02 11.06 26.51
C THR A 352 -36.15 11.59 25.37
N CYS A 353 -35.11 10.84 24.99
CA CYS A 353 -34.22 11.20 23.88
C CYS A 353 -35.01 11.42 22.59
N THR A 354 -36.19 10.79 22.47
CA THR A 354 -37.09 10.91 21.32
C THR A 354 -37.85 12.24 21.21
N ASP A 355 -37.78 13.09 22.24
CA ASP A 355 -38.30 14.46 22.17
C ASP A 355 -37.51 15.30 21.15
N CYS A 356 -36.22 14.99 20.99
CA CYS A 356 -35.32 15.68 20.06
C CYS A 356 -34.84 14.77 18.92
N HIS A 357 -34.67 13.48 19.16
CA HIS A 357 -34.15 12.53 18.18
C HIS A 357 -35.25 11.64 17.62
N ARG A 358 -35.16 11.27 16.35
CA ARG A 358 -35.93 10.11 15.85
C ARG A 358 -35.22 8.81 16.20
N PHE A 359 -35.97 7.78 16.60
CA PHE A 359 -35.46 6.42 16.74
C PHE A 359 -36.50 5.36 16.36
N GLY A 360 -36.29 4.71 15.22
CA GLY A 360 -37.29 3.84 14.59
C GLY A 360 -38.51 4.65 14.15
N ASP A 361 -39.65 4.30 14.73
CA ASP A 361 -40.95 4.94 14.47
C ASP A 361 -41.31 6.00 15.53
N GLU A 362 -40.47 6.18 16.56
CA GLU A 362 -40.67 7.17 17.64
C GLU A 362 -39.88 8.45 17.35
N GLY A 363 -40.45 9.61 17.74
CA GLY A 363 -39.87 10.94 17.53
C GLY A 363 -40.07 11.50 16.12
N GLU A 364 -39.81 12.80 15.95
CA GLU A 364 -39.88 13.51 14.67
C GLU A 364 -38.48 13.88 14.13
N LEU A 365 -38.39 14.18 12.84
CA LEU A 365 -37.16 14.66 12.21
C LEU A 365 -37.05 16.19 12.33
N GLY A 366 -35.82 16.72 12.23
CA GLY A 366 -35.57 18.15 12.01
C GLY A 366 -35.05 18.94 13.22
N SER A 367 -35.12 18.41 14.44
CA SER A 367 -34.54 19.04 15.64
C SER A 367 -33.14 18.52 15.96
N ALA A 368 -32.95 17.20 15.93
CA ALA A 368 -31.65 16.54 16.11
C ALA A 368 -31.51 15.33 15.17
N PRO A 369 -30.30 14.74 15.05
CA PRO A 369 -30.07 13.62 14.13
C PRO A 369 -30.90 12.39 14.47
N ASP A 370 -31.45 11.76 13.44
CA ASP A 370 -32.05 10.44 13.52
C ASP A 370 -31.01 9.41 14.03
N LEU A 371 -31.33 8.75 15.13
CA LEU A 371 -30.50 7.71 15.76
C LEU A 371 -30.80 6.31 15.21
N THR A 372 -31.77 6.17 14.30
CA THR A 372 -32.06 4.88 13.65
C THR A 372 -30.87 4.43 12.82
N GLY A 373 -30.31 3.25 13.13
CA GLY A 373 -29.07 2.79 12.51
C GLY A 373 -27.86 3.66 12.86
N TYR A 374 -27.86 4.34 14.01
CA TYR A 374 -26.78 5.23 14.44
C TYR A 374 -25.39 4.64 14.20
N ALA A 375 -24.50 5.44 13.60
CA ALA A 375 -23.12 5.08 13.27
C ALA A 375 -22.93 3.80 12.41
N SER A 376 -24.00 3.18 11.89
CA SER A 376 -23.91 2.12 10.87
C SER A 376 -23.21 2.63 9.61
N ARG A 377 -22.79 1.71 8.74
CA ARG A 377 -22.14 2.07 7.47
C ARG A 377 -23.02 3.01 6.64
N GLU A 378 -24.29 2.70 6.51
CA GLU A 378 -25.27 3.50 5.76
C GLU A 378 -25.50 4.87 6.41
N TRP A 379 -25.57 4.91 7.74
CA TRP A 379 -25.77 6.14 8.50
C TRP A 379 -24.58 7.09 8.34
N LEU A 380 -23.35 6.60 8.50
CA LEU A 380 -22.15 7.41 8.35
C LEU A 380 -21.96 7.87 6.89
N VAL A 381 -22.21 7.00 5.91
CA VAL A 381 -22.18 7.41 4.49
C VAL A 381 -23.21 8.52 4.25
N ALA A 382 -24.42 8.41 4.78
CA ALA A 382 -25.46 9.43 4.62
C ALA A 382 -25.08 10.75 5.32
N MET A 383 -24.55 10.69 6.54
CA MET A 383 -24.13 11.86 7.32
C MET A 383 -23.00 12.63 6.62
N ILE A 384 -21.96 11.93 6.14
CA ILE A 384 -20.84 12.59 5.44
C ILE A 384 -21.29 13.07 4.05
N ARG A 385 -22.21 12.34 3.40
CA ARG A 385 -22.75 12.73 2.09
C ARG A 385 -23.44 14.09 2.16
N ASN A 386 -24.38 14.24 3.10
CA ASN A 386 -25.12 15.48 3.31
C ASN A 386 -25.56 15.60 4.78
N PRO A 387 -24.76 16.26 5.63
CA PRO A 387 -25.12 16.47 7.04
C PRO A 387 -26.30 17.43 7.18
N SER A 388 -26.60 18.21 6.13
CA SER A 388 -27.72 19.15 6.09
C SER A 388 -29.07 18.53 5.69
N ALA A 389 -29.12 17.21 5.49
CA ALA A 389 -30.37 16.51 5.20
C ALA A 389 -31.33 16.56 6.41
N GLU A 390 -32.63 16.55 6.15
CA GLU A 390 -33.70 16.54 7.18
C GLU A 390 -33.50 15.44 8.24
N ARG A 391 -32.91 14.31 7.84
CA ARG A 391 -32.57 13.20 8.72
C ARG A 391 -31.53 13.55 9.80
N PHE A 392 -30.72 14.58 9.60
CA PHE A 392 -29.58 14.92 10.44
C PHE A 392 -29.75 16.31 11.06
N TYR A 393 -29.09 17.31 10.52
CA TYR A 393 -29.17 18.68 10.99
C TYR A 393 -29.65 19.54 9.83
N PRO A 394 -30.87 20.12 9.81
CA PRO A 394 -31.25 21.09 8.79
C PRO A 394 -30.24 22.23 8.66
N GLU A 395 -30.21 22.98 7.55
CA GLU A 395 -29.18 23.99 7.26
C GLU A 395 -28.89 24.93 8.43
N ASP A 396 -29.91 25.41 9.15
CA ASP A 396 -29.76 26.31 10.30
C ASP A 396 -29.17 25.63 11.56
N ALA A 397 -29.21 24.30 11.63
CA ALA A 397 -28.73 23.49 12.76
C ALA A 397 -27.32 22.91 12.55
N ASN A 398 -26.88 22.76 11.29
CA ASN A 398 -25.53 22.33 10.92
C ASN A 398 -24.54 23.49 11.15
N ASP A 399 -23.58 23.31 12.06
CA ASP A 399 -22.58 24.34 12.38
C ASP A 399 -21.75 24.73 11.14
N ARG A 400 -21.03 23.77 10.57
CA ARG A 400 -20.07 24.04 9.48
C ARG A 400 -19.62 22.80 8.70
N MET A 401 -20.24 21.63 8.90
CA MET A 401 -19.81 20.43 8.19
C MET A 401 -20.29 20.51 6.72
N PRO A 402 -19.39 20.50 5.73
CA PRO A 402 -19.80 20.57 4.32
C PRO A 402 -20.46 19.26 3.87
N ALA A 403 -21.34 19.35 2.88
CA ALA A 403 -21.82 18.18 2.15
C ALA A 403 -20.78 17.75 1.11
N PHE A 404 -20.28 16.51 1.22
CA PHE A 404 -19.24 16.01 0.32
C PHE A 404 -19.80 15.39 -0.97
N ALA A 405 -21.07 14.96 -0.97
CA ALA A 405 -21.73 14.44 -2.17
C ALA A 405 -23.25 14.73 -2.17
N PRO A 406 -23.66 16.01 -2.21
CA PRO A 406 -25.07 16.42 -2.13
C PRO A 406 -25.89 15.97 -3.35
N HIS A 407 -25.26 15.72 -4.50
CA HIS A 407 -25.95 15.31 -5.73
C HIS A 407 -26.04 13.78 -5.84
N GLU A 408 -26.68 13.27 -6.90
CA GLU A 408 -26.67 11.85 -7.21
C GLU A 408 -25.23 11.32 -7.39
N PHE A 409 -24.99 10.08 -6.93
CA PHE A 409 -23.69 9.46 -7.10
C PHE A 409 -23.36 9.31 -8.58
N GLY A 410 -22.20 9.83 -8.99
CA GLY A 410 -21.78 9.92 -10.39
C GLY A 410 -21.79 11.33 -10.96
N SER A 411 -22.41 12.30 -10.29
CA SER A 411 -22.23 13.72 -10.63
C SER A 411 -20.79 14.18 -10.41
N SER A 412 -20.27 14.97 -11.36
CA SER A 412 -18.96 15.62 -11.26
C SER A 412 -18.90 16.75 -10.25
N ASP A 413 -20.05 17.23 -9.77
CA ASP A 413 -20.15 18.33 -8.81
C ASP A 413 -19.93 17.87 -7.37
N ASN A 414 -19.88 16.56 -7.13
CA ASN A 414 -19.57 16.00 -5.81
C ASN A 414 -18.06 16.06 -5.54
N GLN A 415 -17.68 16.43 -4.31
CA GLN A 415 -16.28 16.42 -3.88
C GLN A 415 -15.75 15.00 -3.70
N LEU A 416 -16.60 14.09 -3.21
CA LEU A 416 -16.27 12.68 -3.01
C LEU A 416 -17.17 11.78 -3.86
N THR A 417 -16.55 10.77 -4.46
CA THR A 417 -17.29 9.65 -5.05
C THR A 417 -17.89 8.75 -3.97
N ARG A 418 -18.91 7.97 -4.32
CA ARG A 418 -19.47 6.94 -3.41
C ARG A 418 -18.38 6.03 -2.85
N ARG A 419 -17.46 5.57 -3.71
CA ARG A 419 -16.35 4.70 -3.32
C ARG A 419 -15.44 5.36 -2.28
N GLN A 420 -15.10 6.64 -2.45
CA GLN A 420 -14.24 7.34 -1.48
C GLN A 420 -14.95 7.54 -0.13
N LEU A 421 -16.25 7.87 -0.13
CA LEU A 421 -17.03 7.95 1.11
C LEU A 421 -17.04 6.60 1.85
N GLU A 422 -17.33 5.53 1.12
CA GLU A 422 -17.33 4.18 1.64
C GLU A 422 -15.95 3.79 2.21
N LEU A 423 -14.84 4.12 1.55
CA LEU A 423 -13.49 3.87 2.07
C LEU A 423 -13.18 4.63 3.37
N ILE A 424 -13.66 5.88 3.49
CA ILE A 424 -13.52 6.65 4.75
C ILE A 424 -14.34 5.98 5.85
N VAL A 425 -15.59 5.63 5.58
CA VAL A 425 -16.51 5.04 6.56
C VAL A 425 -16.05 3.64 7.00
N ASP A 426 -15.69 2.79 6.05
CA ASP A 426 -15.17 1.45 6.32
C ASP A 426 -13.86 1.55 7.13
N TRP A 427 -13.06 2.59 6.89
CA TRP A 427 -11.89 2.85 7.71
C TRP A 427 -12.23 3.33 9.14
N LEU A 428 -13.13 4.31 9.29
CA LEU A 428 -13.58 4.78 10.61
C LEU A 428 -14.18 3.65 11.45
N ARG A 429 -14.86 2.71 10.79
CA ARG A 429 -15.47 1.54 11.42
C ARG A 429 -14.49 0.39 11.65
N HIS A 430 -13.22 0.50 11.26
CA HIS A 430 -12.26 -0.61 11.29
C HIS A 430 -12.75 -1.87 10.52
N GLU A 431 -13.38 -1.67 9.36
CA GLU A 431 -13.97 -2.71 8.52
C GLU A 431 -13.14 -2.92 7.25
N TRP A 432 -12.08 -3.72 7.37
CA TRP A 432 -11.30 -4.19 6.24
C TRP A 432 -10.77 -5.59 6.51
N TYR A 433 -10.40 -6.31 5.46
CA TYR A 433 -9.83 -7.64 5.62
C TYR A 433 -8.46 -7.55 6.32
N GLU A 434 -8.32 -8.29 7.42
CA GLU A 434 -7.04 -8.63 8.03
C GLU A 434 -6.90 -10.15 8.09
N PRO A 435 -5.73 -10.70 7.74
CA PRO A 435 -5.50 -12.12 7.92
C PRO A 435 -5.53 -12.45 9.43
N PRO A 436 -6.01 -13.64 9.81
CA PRO A 436 -5.93 -14.07 11.21
C PRO A 436 -4.46 -14.05 11.68
N PRO A 437 -4.21 -13.80 12.97
CA PRO A 437 -2.86 -13.87 13.51
C PRO A 437 -2.26 -15.24 13.17
N LYS A 438 -1.02 -15.24 12.64
CA LYS A 438 -0.31 -16.48 12.35
C LYS A 438 -0.04 -17.18 13.69
N GLU A 439 -0.57 -18.39 13.84
CA GLU A 439 -0.30 -19.28 14.99
C GLU A 439 1.18 -19.67 15.10
#